data_AF-A0A7W8SWT9-F1
#
_entry.id   AF-A0A7W8SWT9-F1
#
_cell.length_a   1.000
_cell.length_b   1.000
_cell.length_c   1.000
_cell.angle_alpha   90.00
_cell.angle_beta   90.00
_cell.angle_gamma   90.00
#
_symmetry.space_group_name_H-M   'P 1'
#
loop_
_entity.id
_entity.type
_entity.pdbx_description
1 polymer ?
#
loop_
_entity_poly.entity_id
_entity_poly.type
_entity_poly.pdbx_seq_one_letter_code
_entity_poly.pdbx_strand_id
1 'polypeptide(L)' 'MNDTVNPLRTLVEKWLAPTRATPAHVVRTGRMAITRARYVRLEGAISSRPLTIVFFRHGTGSWNVFPPDEQVPAMSARF' A
#
# COMPACT_ATOMS: atom_id res chain seq x y z
N MET A 1 -14.35 -9.55 -16.24
CA MET A 1 -12.91 -9.59 -15.97
C MET A 1 -12.75 -9.80 -14.48
N ASN A 2 -11.94 -10.76 -14.05
CA ASN A 2 -11.70 -10.97 -12.62
C ASN A 2 -10.80 -9.82 -12.13
N ASP A 3 -11.40 -8.72 -11.70
CA ASP A 3 -10.70 -7.67 -10.95
C ASP A 3 -10.32 -8.28 -9.59
N THR A 4 -9.27 -9.10 -9.58
CA THR A 4 -8.74 -9.71 -8.38
C THR A 4 -8.21 -8.61 -7.51
N VAL A 5 -9.05 -8.19 -6.55
CA VAL A 5 -8.67 -7.26 -5.50
C VAL A 5 -7.39 -7.78 -4.87
N ASN A 6 -6.31 -6.98 -4.90
CA ASN A 6 -5.03 -7.41 -4.36
C ASN A 6 -5.02 -7.12 -2.84
N PRO A 7 -5.16 -8.15 -1.97
CA PRO A 7 -5.23 -7.92 -0.55
C PRO A 7 -3.84 -7.59 -0.01
N LEU A 8 -3.80 -6.85 1.11
CA LEU A 8 -2.54 -6.46 1.75
C LEU A 8 -1.65 -7.67 2.06
N ARG A 9 -2.24 -8.80 2.49
CA ARG A 9 -1.53 -10.04 2.81
C ARG A 9 -0.69 -10.54 1.63
N THR A 10 -1.25 -10.59 0.41
CA THR A 10 -0.54 -11.07 -0.79
C THR A 10 0.66 -10.18 -1.12
N LEU A 11 0.53 -8.87 -0.93
CA LEU A 11 1.65 -7.95 -1.10
C LEU A 11 2.70 -8.12 0.00
N VAL A 12 2.29 -8.27 1.25
CA VAL A 12 3.23 -8.49 2.37
C VAL A 12 4.02 -9.78 2.15
N GLU A 13 3.37 -10.86 1.72
CA GLU A 13 4.03 -12.12 1.38
C GLU A 13 5.01 -11.95 0.20
N LYS A 14 4.61 -11.22 -0.85
CA LYS A 14 5.45 -10.97 -2.03
C LYS A 14 6.70 -10.13 -1.71
N TRP A 15 6.54 -9.07 -0.92
CA TRP A 15 7.63 -8.11 -0.68
C TRP A 15 8.47 -8.49 0.53
N LEU A 16 7.86 -8.86 1.65
CA LEU A 16 8.57 -9.10 2.91
C LEU A 16 8.84 -10.58 3.18
N ALA A 17 8.11 -11.50 2.53
CA ALA A 17 8.19 -12.94 2.75
C ALA A 17 8.35 -13.30 4.25
N PRO A 18 7.45 -12.80 5.13
CA PRO A 18 7.65 -12.87 6.57
C PRO A 18 7.76 -14.33 7.02
N THR A 19 8.79 -14.61 7.81
CA THR A 19 9.02 -15.94 8.41
C THR A 19 8.90 -15.84 9.93
N ARG A 20 8.96 -16.97 10.63
CA ARG A 20 9.01 -16.96 12.10
C ARG A 20 10.26 -16.26 12.64
N ALA A 21 11.37 -16.29 11.90
CA ALA A 21 12.61 -15.63 12.29
C ALA A 21 12.63 -14.13 11.91
N THR A 22 11.89 -13.75 10.86
CA THR A 22 11.80 -12.38 10.34
C THR A 22 10.34 -11.98 10.12
N PRO A 23 9.58 -11.68 11.19
CA PRO A 23 8.20 -11.25 11.08
C PRO A 23 8.09 -9.86 10.41
N ALA A 24 6.95 -9.62 9.77
CA ALA A 24 6.55 -8.29 9.33
C ALA A 24 5.64 -7.65 10.37
N HIS A 25 5.90 -6.40 10.73
CA HIS A 25 5.16 -5.64 11.73
C HIS A 25 4.50 -4.43 11.10
N VAL A 26 3.23 -4.20 11.46
CA VAL A 26 2.56 -2.95 11.13
C VAL A 26 3.01 -1.90 12.15
N VAL A 27 3.71 -0.88 11.68
CA VAL A 27 4.28 0.17 12.54
C VAL A 27 3.42 1.42 12.54
N ARG A 28 2.73 1.69 11.43
CA ARG A 28 1.81 2.83 11.33
C ARG A 28 0.65 2.52 10.42
N THR A 29 -0.52 3.00 10.79
CA THR A 29 -1.67 3.07 9.90
C THR A 29 -2.17 4.51 9.86
N GLY A 30 -2.84 4.89 8.78
CA GLY A 30 -3.38 6.25 8.68
C GLY A 30 -4.25 6.46 7.45
N ARG A 31 -4.61 7.72 7.22
CA ARG A 31 -5.32 8.18 6.02
C ARG A 31 -4.60 9.39 5.44
N MET A 32 -4.51 9.46 4.11
CA MET A 32 -4.01 10.63 3.42
C MET A 32 -5.03 11.77 3.52
N ALA A 33 -4.58 13.00 3.72
CA ALA A 33 -5.47 14.15 3.95
C ALA A 33 -6.33 14.47 2.70
N ILE A 34 -5.71 14.44 1.52
CA ILE A 34 -6.33 14.86 0.26
C ILE A 34 -7.17 13.73 -0.35
N THR A 35 -6.56 12.58 -0.62
CA THR A 35 -7.24 11.44 -1.27
C THR A 35 -8.10 10.62 -0.31
N ARG A 36 -8.02 10.86 1.01
CA ARG A 36 -8.64 10.05 2.08
C ARG A 36 -8.28 8.56 2.02
N ALA A 37 -7.29 8.19 1.22
CA ALA A 37 -6.85 6.82 1.05
C ALA A 37 -6.22 6.29 2.33
N ARG A 38 -6.55 5.05 2.70
CA ARG A 38 -5.92 4.38 3.85
C ARG A 38 -4.50 3.97 3.44
N TYR A 39 -3.56 4.08 4.36
CA TYR A 39 -2.23 3.51 4.16
C TYR A 39 -1.76 2.76 5.40
N VAL A 40 -0.82 1.85 5.20
CA VAL A 40 -0.17 1.06 6.25
C VAL A 40 1.32 1.04 5.97
N ARG A 41 2.13 1.41 6.96
CA ARG A 41 3.58 1.22 6.97
C ARG A 41 3.89 -0.09 7.67
N LEU A 42 4.59 -0.96 6.98
CA LEU A 42 5.16 -2.17 7.55
C LEU A 42 6.68 -2.06 7.64
N GLU A 43 7.22 -2.66 8.68
CA GLU A 43 8.64 -2.90 8.86
C GLU A 43 8.87 -4.41 8.94
N GLY A 44 9.94 -4.87 8.33
CA GLY A 44 10.33 -6.27 8.31
C GLY A 44 11.78 -6.40 7.85
N ALA A 45 12.16 -7.59 7.38
CA ALA A 45 13.48 -7.81 6.81
C ALA A 45 13.42 -8.75 5.61
N ILE A 46 14.20 -8.44 4.58
CA ILE A 46 14.45 -9.32 3.43
C ILE A 46 15.92 -9.74 3.48
N SER A 47 16.20 -11.04 3.44
CA SER A 47 17.58 -11.56 3.48
C SER A 47 18.41 -10.96 4.61
N SER A 48 17.81 -10.86 5.81
CA SER A 48 18.38 -10.24 7.01
C SER A 48 18.67 -8.74 6.93
N ARG A 49 18.18 -8.05 5.90
CA ARG A 49 18.27 -6.59 5.76
C ARG A 49 16.94 -5.95 6.14
N PRO A 50 16.92 -4.96 7.05
CA PRO A 50 15.72 -4.22 7.39
C PRO A 50 15.09 -3.59 6.14
N LEU A 51 13.77 -3.73 6.00
CA LEU A 51 12.98 -3.06 4.98
C LEU A 51 11.75 -2.42 5.62
N THR A 52 11.53 -1.15 5.27
CA THR A 52 10.28 -0.44 5.52
C THR A 52 9.56 -0.27 4.20
N ILE A 53 8.27 -0.61 4.15
CA ILE A 53 7.43 -0.42 2.98
C ILE A 53 6.08 0.17 3.39
N VAL A 54 5.53 1.05 2.55
CA VAL A 54 4.21 1.64 2.74
C VAL A 54 3.28 1.13 1.67
N PHE A 55 2.14 0.60 2.09
CA PHE A 55 1.06 0.17 1.21
C PHE A 55 -0.09 1.17 1.30
N PHE A 56 -0.67 1.49 0.16
CA PHE A 56 -1.80 2.39 0.00
C PHE A 56 -3.01 1.61 -0.50
N ARG A 57 -4.17 1.86 0.10
CA ARG A 57 -5.44 1.30 -0.33
C ARG A 57 -6.05 2.19 -1.40
N HIS A 58 -6.29 1.62 -2.57
CA HIS A 58 -6.92 2.28 -3.71
C HIS A 58 -8.44 2.20 -3.60
N GLY A 59 -9.15 3.05 -4.36
CA GLY A 59 -10.62 3.12 -4.34
C GLY A 59 -11.31 1.80 -4.70
N THR A 60 -10.66 0.97 -5.51
CA THR A 60 -11.08 -0.39 -5.89
C THR A 60 -11.00 -1.41 -4.75
N GLY A 61 -10.44 -1.04 -3.60
CA GLY A 61 -10.23 -1.93 -2.46
C GLY A 61 -8.90 -2.69 -2.48
N SER A 62 -8.18 -2.65 -3.61
CA SER A 62 -6.85 -3.20 -3.78
C SER A 62 -5.79 -2.40 -3.01
N TRP A 63 -4.77 -3.08 -2.53
CA TRP A 63 -3.56 -2.45 -1.99
C TRP A 63 -2.51 -2.32 -3.08
N ASN A 64 -1.67 -1.28 -2.97
CA ASN A 64 -0.54 -1.06 -3.86
C ASN A 64 0.60 -0.35 -3.11
N VAL A 65 1.82 -0.38 -3.67
CA VAL A 65 2.99 0.33 -3.10
C VAL A 65 3.09 1.77 -3.60
N PHE A 66 2.31 2.11 -4.62
CA PHE A 66 2.16 3.46 -5.14
C PHE A 66 0.96 4.15 -4.49
N PRO A 67 1.07 5.45 -4.15
CA PRO A 67 -0.08 6.22 -3.71
C PRO A 67 -1.17 6.18 -4.80
N PRO A 68 -2.46 6.20 -4.42
CA PRO A 68 -3.52 6.35 -5.41
C PRO A 68 -3.36 7.68 -6.12
N ASP A 69 -3.71 7.70 -7.41
CA ASP A 69 -3.72 8.92 -8.21
C ASP A 69 -4.43 10.03 -7.42
N GLU A 70 -3.75 11.16 -7.30
CA GLU A 70 -4.37 12.35 -6.77
C GLU A 70 -5.48 12.70 -7.77
N GLN A 71 -6.74 12.72 -7.31
CA GLN A 71 -7.79 13.35 -8.10
C GLN A 71 -7.55 14.86 -8.05
N VAL A 72 -6.48 15.29 -8.71
CA VAL A 72 -6.25 16.69 -9.03
C VAL A 72 -7.47 17.09 -9.87
N PRO A 73 -8.13 18.20 -9.56
CA PRO A 73 -9.18 18.72 -10.42
C PRO A 73 -8.61 18.80 -11.83
N ALA A 74 -9.13 17.97 -12.75
CA ALA A 74 -8.78 18.09 -14.15
C ALA A 74 -9.14 19.51 -14.56
N MET A 75 -8.15 20.26 -15.05
CA MET A 75 -8.37 21.62 -15.52
C MET A 75 -9.40 21.54 -16.63
N SER A 76 -10.65 21.89 -16.33
CA SER A 76 -11.70 21.99 -17.32
C SER A 76 -11.35 23.18 -18.21
N ALA A 77 -10.71 22.90 -19.34
CA ALA A 77 -10.61 23.86 -20.43
C ALA A 77 -12.04 24.14 -20.88
N ARG A 78 -12.61 25.24 -20.38
CA ARG A 78 -13.82 25.85 -20.92
C ARG A 78 -13.43 26.42 -22.28
N PHE A 79 -13.89 25.78 -23.35
CA PHE A 79 -14.06 26.42 -24.65
C PHE A 79 -15.39 27.18 -24.66
#